data_AF-D1CTW6-F1
#
_entry.id   AF-D1CTW6-F1
#
_cell.length_a   1.000
_cell.length_b   1.000
_cell.length_c   1.000
_cell.angle_alpha   90.00
_cell.angle_beta   90.00
_cell.angle_gamma   90.00
#
_symmetry.space_group_name_H-M   'P 1'
#
loop_
_entity.id
_entity.type
_entity.pdbx_description
1 polymer ?
#
loop_
_entity_poly.entity_id
_entity_poly.type
_entity_poly.pdbx_seq_one_letter_code
_entity_poly.pdbx_strand_id
1 'polypeptide(L)'
;MKRRFLVSVSGLSEDETTRLREFLGKKAAWWNWIPNFWLLITGNQEITCEAIRDKVIGLNGEAKCLVMEIGPDIDWATLGGANKDGKRMTDWLNDTWAAED
;
A
#
# COMPACT_ATOMS: atom_id res chain seq x y z
N MET A 1 -9.23 -9.60 -12.49
CA MET A 1 -8.00 -10.02 -11.79
C MET A 1 -7.52 -8.87 -10.93
N LYS A 2 -7.42 -9.07 -9.62
CA LYS A 2 -6.86 -8.06 -8.72
C LYS A 2 -5.34 -7.95 -8.96
N ARG A 3 -4.84 -6.72 -9.02
CA ARG A 3 -3.41 -6.38 -9.12
C ARG A 3 -2.88 -5.99 -7.76
N ARG A 4 -1.64 -6.36 -7.47
CA ARG A 4 -0.99 -6.16 -6.18
C ARG A 4 0.23 -5.26 -6.36
N PHE A 5 0.42 -4.34 -5.42
CA PHE A 5 1.58 -3.44 -5.44
C PHE A 5 2.22 -3.34 -4.07
N LEU A 6 3.54 -3.18 -4.08
CA LEU A 6 4.33 -2.74 -2.93
C LEU A 6 4.82 -1.33 -3.20
N VAL A 7 4.62 -0.45 -2.22
CA VAL A 7 5.08 0.93 -2.27
C VAL A 7 5.96 1.19 -1.07
N SER A 8 7.20 1.61 -1.30
CA SER A 8 8.00 2.26 -0.27
C SER A 8 8.00 3.76 -0.51
N VAL A 9 7.76 4.56 0.54
CA VAL A 9 7.72 6.01 0.45
C VAL A 9 8.44 6.63 1.65
N SER A 10 9.31 7.61 1.40
CA SER A 10 9.96 8.40 2.44
C SER A 10 9.90 9.89 2.11
N GLY A 11 9.93 10.74 3.15
CA GLY A 11 9.91 12.19 2.99
C GLY A 11 8.50 12.79 2.84
N LEU A 12 7.45 12.08 3.27
CA LEU A 12 6.12 12.66 3.42
C LEU A 12 5.88 13.08 4.88
N SER A 13 5.22 14.23 5.06
CA SER A 13 4.62 14.63 6.33
C SER A 13 3.39 13.79 6.66
N GLU A 14 2.83 13.97 7.86
CA GLU A 14 1.60 13.30 8.28
C GLU A 14 0.39 13.72 7.42
N ASP A 15 0.29 15.01 7.11
CA ASP A 15 -0.76 15.55 6.23
C ASP A 15 -0.66 14.99 4.81
N GLU A 16 0.55 14.91 4.26
CA GLU A 16 0.79 14.33 2.94
C GLU A 16 0.54 12.82 2.91
N THR A 17 0.91 12.11 4.00
CA THR A 17 0.58 10.70 4.18
C THR A 17 -0.93 10.49 4.22
N THR A 18 -1.67 11.39 4.88
CA THR A 18 -3.14 11.37 4.90
C THR A 18 -3.72 11.57 3.51
N ARG A 19 -3.22 12.53 2.73
CA ARG A 19 -3.63 12.73 1.33
C ARG A 19 -3.32 11.53 0.44
N LEU A 20 -2.21 10.82 0.69
CA LEU A 20 -1.90 9.57 0.00
C LEU A 20 -2.91 8.47 0.37
N ARG A 21 -3.26 8.31 1.65
CA ARG A 21 -4.29 7.35 2.12
C ARG A 21 -5.64 7.61 1.46
N GLU A 22 -6.06 8.87 1.38
CA GLU A 22 -7.33 9.25 0.75
C GLU A 22 -7.35 8.94 -0.75
N PHE A 23 -6.24 9.22 -1.45
CA PHE A 23 -6.11 8.88 -2.87
C PHE A 23 -6.21 7.37 -3.10
N LEU A 24 -5.47 6.60 -2.31
CA LEU A 24 -5.44 5.14 -2.42
C LEU A 24 -6.79 4.53 -2.01
N GLY A 25 -7.38 4.99 -0.91
CA GLY A 25 -8.64 4.44 -0.37
C GLY A 25 -9.85 4.59 -1.30
N LYS A 26 -9.80 5.52 -2.26
CA LYS A 26 -10.84 5.65 -3.30
C LYS A 26 -10.67 4.65 -4.45
N LYS A 27 -9.51 4.03 -4.58
CA LYS A 27 -9.10 3.27 -5.78
C LYS A 27 -8.57 1.88 -5.48
N ALA A 28 -8.17 1.59 -4.24
CA ALA A 28 -7.52 0.38 -3.81
C ALA A 28 -7.78 0.12 -2.32
N ALA A 29 -7.81 -1.15 -1.93
CA ALA A 29 -7.60 -1.51 -0.54
C ALA A 29 -6.09 -1.43 -0.24
N TRP A 30 -5.74 -0.96 0.95
CA TRP A 30 -4.35 -0.71 1.31
C TRP A 30 -4.03 -1.13 2.73
N TRP A 31 -2.75 -1.40 2.96
CA TRP A 31 -2.17 -1.78 4.23
C TRP A 31 -0.88 -0.99 4.49
N ASN A 32 -0.76 -0.37 5.65
CA ASN A 32 0.38 0.45 6.04
C ASN A 32 0.61 0.36 7.57
N TRP A 33 0.96 -0.84 8.04
CA TRP A 33 1.31 -1.04 9.45
C TRP A 33 2.78 -0.79 9.74
N ILE A 34 3.63 -0.93 8.72
CA ILE A 34 5.07 -0.69 8.81
C ILE A 34 5.36 0.71 8.25
N PRO A 35 6.12 1.56 8.97
CA PRO A 35 6.49 2.88 8.48
C PRO A 35 7.11 2.81 7.08
N ASN A 36 6.74 3.76 6.22
CA ASN A 36 7.28 3.88 4.86
C ASN A 36 7.01 2.67 3.95
N PHE A 37 6.14 1.73 4.33
CA PHE A 37 5.86 0.52 3.58
C PHE A 37 4.37 0.32 3.42
N TRP A 38 3.94 0.10 2.18
CA TRP A 38 2.55 -0.05 1.81
C TRP A 38 2.36 -1.27 0.92
N LEU A 39 1.23 -1.92 1.12
CA LEU A 39 0.70 -2.93 0.20
C LEU A 39 -0.64 -2.44 -0.33
N LEU A 40 -0.87 -2.64 -1.62
CA LEU A 40 -2.07 -2.19 -2.33
C LEU A 40 -2.65 -3.33 -3.15
N ILE A 41 -3.97 -3.49 -3.10
CA ILE A 41 -4.69 -4.41 -3.97
C ILE A 41 -5.86 -3.71 -4.64
N THR A 42 -6.00 -3.88 -5.96
CA THR A 42 -7.02 -3.19 -6.73
C THR A 42 -7.36 -3.89 -8.05
N GLY A 43 -8.61 -3.79 -8.48
CA GLY A 43 -9.03 -4.11 -9.86
C GLY A 43 -9.03 -2.88 -10.79
N ASN A 44 -8.75 -1.68 -10.26
CA ASN A 44 -8.77 -0.43 -11.01
C ASN A 44 -7.52 -0.33 -11.90
N GLN A 45 -7.74 -0.27 -13.22
CA GLN A 45 -6.68 -0.21 -14.22
C GLN A 45 -5.96 1.14 -14.26
N GLU A 46 -6.53 2.20 -13.69
CA GLU A 46 -5.85 3.50 -13.54
C GLU A 46 -4.71 3.45 -12.51
N ILE A 47 -4.71 2.46 -11.62
CA ILE A 47 -3.63 2.30 -10.67
C ILE A 47 -2.50 1.54 -11.35
N THR A 48 -1.43 2.26 -11.67
CA THR A 48 -0.17 1.72 -12.16
C THR A 48 0.98 2.17 -11.27
N CYS A 49 2.16 1.56 -11.46
CA CYS A 49 3.37 1.98 -10.76
C CYS A 49 3.66 3.47 -10.98
N GLU A 50 3.52 3.95 -12.22
CA GLU A 50 3.68 5.35 -12.60
C GLU A 50 2.63 6.24 -11.92
N ALA A 51 1.36 5.85 -11.94
CA ALA A 51 0.29 6.65 -11.34
C ALA A 51 0.50 6.84 -9.83
N ILE A 52 0.97 5.79 -9.13
CA ILE A 52 1.30 5.88 -7.70
C ILE A 52 2.53 6.77 -7.48
N ARG A 53 3.62 6.56 -8.24
CA ARG A 53 4.84 7.36 -8.16
C ARG A 53 4.55 8.84 -8.40
N ASP A 54 3.80 9.14 -9.46
CA ASP A 54 3.47 10.50 -9.88
C ASP A 54 2.56 11.18 -8.85
N LYS A 55 1.68 10.40 -8.20
CA LYS A 55 0.92 10.91 -7.06
C LYS A 55 1.82 11.26 -5.88
N VAL A 56 2.79 10.41 -5.54
CA VAL A 56 3.71 10.64 -4.42
C VAL A 56 4.58 11.87 -4.66
N ILE A 57 5.22 11.99 -5.82
CA ILE A 57 6.03 13.17 -6.15
C ILE A 57 5.17 14.44 -6.23
N GLY A 58 3.91 14.32 -6.68
CA GLY A 58 2.96 15.43 -6.73
C GLY A 58 2.47 15.93 -5.36
N LEU A 59 2.83 15.27 -4.24
CA LEU A 59 2.46 15.76 -2.90
C LEU A 59 3.36 16.91 -2.44
N ASN A 60 4.68 16.80 -2.65
CA ASN A 60 5.63 17.81 -2.18
C ASN A 60 6.88 18.00 -3.07
N GLY A 61 7.07 17.20 -4.12
CA GLY A 61 8.21 17.29 -5.04
C GLY A 61 9.54 16.73 -4.52
N GLU A 62 9.63 16.32 -3.26
CA GLU A 62 10.88 15.91 -2.61
C GLU A 62 10.85 14.45 -2.12
N ALA A 63 9.66 13.86 -1.99
CA ALA A 63 9.48 12.50 -1.54
C ALA A 63 10.16 11.49 -2.47
N LYS A 64 10.76 10.45 -1.87
CA LYS A 64 11.36 9.32 -2.58
C LYS A 64 10.42 8.14 -2.48
N CYS A 65 10.20 7.44 -3.59
CA CYS A 65 9.42 6.21 -3.57
C CYS A 65 9.95 5.14 -4.51
N LEU A 66 9.64 3.89 -4.16
CA LEU A 66 9.75 2.71 -5.02
C LEU A 66 8.36 2.09 -5.13
N VAL A 67 7.90 1.83 -6.35
CA VAL A 67 6.64 1.16 -6.61
C VAL A 67 6.92 -0.09 -7.44
N MET A 68 6.44 -1.24 -6.99
CA MET A 68 6.54 -2.50 -7.72
C MET A 68 5.15 -3.12 -7.83
N GLU A 69 4.77 -3.50 -9.05
CA GLU A 69 3.67 -4.43 -9.24
C GLU A 69 4.18 -5.84 -8.96
N ILE A 70 3.38 -6.59 -8.22
CA ILE A 70 3.71 -7.92 -7.76
C ILE A 70 2.83 -8.92 -8.51
N GLY A 71 3.48 -9.95 -9.06
CA GLY A 71 2.81 -11.03 -9.79
C GLY A 71 1.85 -11.85 -8.90
N PRO A 72 1.09 -12.78 -9.52
CA PRO A 72 0.16 -13.63 -8.79
C PRO A 72 0.86 -14.64 -7.87
N ASP A 73 2.00 -15.19 -8.31
CA ASP A 73 2.76 -16.21 -7.60
C ASP A 73 3.79 -15.57 -6.67
N ILE A 74 3.36 -15.21 -5.46
CA ILE A 74 4.22 -14.63 -4.45
C ILE A 74 4.20 -15.39 -3.14
N ASP A 75 5.40 -15.53 -2.58
CA ASP A 75 5.60 -15.93 -1.20
C ASP A 75 5.82 -14.69 -0.32
N TRP A 76 5.29 -14.71 0.88
CA TRP A 76 5.42 -13.61 1.83
C TRP A 76 5.34 -14.13 3.26
N ALA A 77 6.03 -13.45 4.16
CA ALA A 77 5.99 -13.69 5.59
C ALA A 77 5.99 -12.35 6.32
N THR A 78 5.32 -12.30 7.46
CA THR A 78 5.29 -11.12 8.31
C THR A 78 5.37 -11.51 9.78
N LEU A 79 5.82 -10.58 10.62
CA LEU A 79 5.85 -10.74 12.05
C LEU A 79 5.37 -9.46 12.73
N GLY A 80 4.44 -9.61 13.67
CA GLY A 80 4.27 -8.68 14.76
C GLY A 80 2.96 -8.82 15.51
N GLY A 81 2.78 -7.93 16.49
CA GLY A 81 1.73 -8.04 17.50
C GLY A 81 0.41 -7.40 17.10
N ALA A 82 -0.58 -7.56 18.00
CA ALA A 82 -1.79 -6.77 17.95
C ALA A 82 -1.50 -5.32 18.36
N ASN A 83 -2.20 -4.36 17.76
CA ASN A 83 -2.22 -3.00 18.27
C ASN A 83 -3.03 -2.91 19.58
N LYS A 84 -3.10 -1.71 20.17
CA LYS A 84 -3.84 -1.43 21.40
C LYS A 84 -5.33 -1.80 21.35
N ASP A 85 -5.91 -1.89 20.16
CA ASP A 85 -7.31 -2.21 19.91
C ASP A 85 -7.52 -3.70 19.59
N GLY A 86 -6.48 -4.54 19.76
CA GLY A 86 -6.54 -5.98 19.50
C GLY A 86 -6.46 -6.38 18.02
N LYS A 87 -6.37 -5.42 17.09
CA LYS A 87 -6.24 -5.70 15.66
C LYS A 87 -4.83 -6.17 15.34
N ARG A 88 -4.68 -7.20 14.51
CA ARG A 88 -3.36 -7.68 14.09
C ARG A 88 -3.07 -7.24 12.67
N MET A 89 -1.80 -6.95 12.41
CA MET A 89 -1.37 -6.59 11.06
C MET A 89 -1.60 -7.72 10.05
N THR A 90 -1.57 -8.98 10.52
CA THR A 90 -1.76 -10.19 9.74
C THR A 90 -3.18 -10.38 9.23
N ASP A 91 -4.18 -9.82 9.91
CA ASP A 91 -5.59 -10.09 9.60
C ASP A 91 -5.92 -9.62 8.18
N TRP A 92 -5.54 -8.40 7.84
CA TRP A 92 -5.71 -7.88 6.47
C TRP A 92 -4.89 -8.65 5.42
N LEU A 93 -3.70 -9.13 5.79
CA LEU A 93 -2.86 -9.90 4.87
C LEU A 93 -3.52 -11.24 4.52
N ASN A 94 -4.09 -11.92 5.51
CA ASN A 94 -4.80 -13.18 5.29
C ASN A 94 -6.12 -12.96 4.54
N ASP A 95 -6.91 -11.97 4.96
CA ASP A 95 -8.29 -11.79 4.49
C ASP A 95 -8.41 -11.01 3.18
N THR A 96 -7.42 -10.18 2.86
CA THR A 96 -7.48 -9.28 1.69
C THR A 96 -6.31 -9.49 0.74
N TRP A 97 -5.08 -9.55 1.24
CA TRP A 97 -3.90 -9.68 0.36
C TRP A 97 -3.80 -11.08 -0.27
N ALA A 98 -3.94 -12.11 0.55
CA ALA A 98 -3.82 -13.51 0.16
C ALA A 98 -5.12 -14.11 -0.42
N ALA A 99 -6.23 -13.36 -0.35
CA ALA A 99 -7.49 -13.80 -0.94
C ALA A 99 -7.31 -14.08 -2.43
N GLU A 100 -7.64 -15.30 -2.84
CA GLU A 100 -7.79 -15.66 -4.24
C GLU A 100 -9.04 -14.96 -4.82
N ASP A 101 -9.06 -14.79 -6.14
CA ASP A 101 -10.22 -14.24 -6.86
C ASP A 101 -11.35 -15.27 -7.01
#